data_AF-A0A8B3S143-F1
#
_entry.id   AF-A0A8B3S143-F1
#
_cell.length_a   1.000
_cell.length_b   1.000
_cell.length_c   1.000
_cell.angle_alpha   90.00
_cell.angle_beta   90.00
_cell.angle_gamma   90.00
#
_symmetry.space_group_name_H-M   'P 1'
#
loop_
_entity.id
_entity.type
_entity.pdbx_description
1 polymer ?
#
loop_
_entity_poly.entity_id
_entity_poly.type
_entity_poly.pdbx_seq_one_letter_code
_entity_poly.pdbx_strand_id
1 'polypeptide(L)'
;LRVHTSKETQKYLESVPQRFQFVFTPKHASWLNIIESLFSKMTRSLLRGMRVSSKEKLIDRISQYFDDINETPVIFKWKYKMDDMPGRIVV
;
A
#
# COMPACT_ATOMS: atom_id res chain seq x y z
N LEU A 1 -11.97 4.46 -12.45
CA LEU A 1 -12.33 3.02 -12.52
C LEU A 1 -12.48 2.46 -11.11
N ARG A 2 -13.66 1.98 -10.71
CA ARG A 2 -13.87 1.28 -9.42
C ARG A 2 -13.51 -0.20 -9.57
N VAL A 3 -12.22 -0.49 -9.74
CA VAL A 3 -11.76 -1.86 -10.03
C VAL A 3 -12.00 -2.82 -8.86
N HIS A 4 -11.84 -2.36 -7.61
CA HIS A 4 -11.98 -3.18 -6.40
C HIS A 4 -13.43 -3.51 -6.03
N THR A 5 -14.43 -2.91 -6.68
CA THR A 5 -15.85 -3.24 -6.52
C THR A 5 -16.48 -3.69 -7.84
N SER A 6 -15.67 -4.07 -8.83
CA SER A 6 -16.17 -4.55 -10.13
C SER A 6 -16.87 -5.89 -9.99
N LYS A 7 -17.77 -6.22 -10.93
CA LYS A 7 -18.47 -7.52 -10.93
C LYS A 7 -17.47 -8.66 -11.07
N GLU A 8 -16.45 -8.47 -11.89
CA GLU A 8 -15.36 -9.41 -12.13
C GLU A 8 -14.58 -9.69 -10.85
N THR A 9 -14.22 -8.65 -10.09
CA THR A 9 -13.54 -8.79 -8.80
C THR A 9 -14.44 -9.48 -7.77
N GLN A 10 -15.71 -9.09 -7.65
CA GLN A 10 -16.63 -9.73 -6.70
C GLN A 10 -16.80 -11.22 -7.01
N LYS A 11 -16.97 -11.58 -8.28
CA LYS A 11 -17.07 -12.98 -8.72
C LYS A 11 -15.82 -13.81 -8.36
N TYR A 12 -14.62 -13.22 -8.46
CA TYR A 12 -13.41 -13.89 -8.01
C TYR A 12 -13.37 -14.04 -6.48
N LEU A 13 -13.71 -12.99 -5.73
CA LEU A 13 -13.72 -13.05 -4.26
C LEU A 13 -14.69 -14.11 -3.73
N GLU A 14 -15.84 -14.26 -4.39
CA GLU A 14 -16.83 -15.31 -4.10
C GLU A 14 -16.29 -16.73 -4.38
N SER A 15 -15.39 -16.90 -5.35
CA SER A 15 -14.82 -18.22 -5.68
C SER A 15 -13.76 -18.71 -4.69
N VAL A 16 -13.24 -17.82 -3.84
CA VAL A 16 -12.22 -18.14 -2.81
C VAL A 16 -12.69 -17.72 -1.41
N PRO A 17 -13.77 -18.33 -0.88
CA PRO A 17 -14.30 -17.97 0.42
C PRO A 17 -13.25 -18.19 1.51
N GLN A 18 -13.26 -17.35 2.55
CA GLN A 18 -12.36 -17.41 3.72
C GLN A 18 -10.87 -17.16 3.42
N ARG A 19 -10.49 -16.87 2.18
CA ARG A 19 -9.11 -16.50 1.83
C ARG A 19 -8.72 -15.10 2.31
N PHE A 20 -9.69 -14.19 2.35
CA PHE A 20 -9.44 -12.76 2.62
C PHE A 20 -10.26 -12.26 3.80
N GLN A 21 -9.64 -11.41 4.61
CA GLN A 21 -10.28 -10.59 5.63
C GLN A 21 -10.17 -9.13 5.20
N PHE A 22 -11.31 -8.47 5.03
CA PHE A 22 -11.35 -7.09 4.55
C PHE A 22 -11.35 -6.12 5.71
N VAL A 23 -10.24 -5.40 5.89
CA VAL A 23 -10.14 -4.33 6.89
C VAL A 23 -10.29 -2.99 6.21
N PHE A 24 -11.32 -2.23 6.59
CA PHE A 24 -11.57 -0.90 6.05
C PHE A 24 -11.14 0.18 7.03
N THR A 25 -10.30 1.11 6.57
CA THR A 25 -9.94 2.30 7.33
C THR A 25 -11.11 3.31 7.32
N PRO A 26 -11.29 4.11 8.39
CA PRO A 26 -12.28 5.18 8.41
C PRO A 26 -12.16 6.13 7.21
N LYS A 27 -13.28 6.73 6.82
CA LYS A 27 -13.28 7.76 5.77
C LYS A 27 -12.32 8.88 6.15
N HIS A 28 -11.58 9.38 5.17
CA HIS A 28 -10.55 10.42 5.34
C HIS A 28 -9.34 10.02 6.20
N ALA A 29 -9.18 8.74 6.55
CA ALA A 29 -8.04 8.23 7.29
C ALA A 29 -7.06 7.44 6.41
N SER A 30 -6.76 7.95 5.20
CA SER A 30 -5.79 7.29 4.29
C SER A 30 -4.40 7.15 4.91
N TRP A 31 -4.04 8.01 5.86
CA TRP A 31 -2.80 7.93 6.62
C TRP A 31 -2.68 6.65 7.47
N LEU A 32 -3.79 5.97 7.79
CA LEU A 32 -3.79 4.66 8.45
C LEU A 32 -3.45 3.51 7.48
N ASN A 33 -3.47 3.75 6.17
CA ASN A 33 -3.08 2.74 5.20
C ASN A 33 -1.56 2.77 5.01
N ILE A 34 -0.87 1.74 5.51
CA ILE A 34 0.60 1.64 5.46
C ILE A 34 1.13 1.73 4.03
N ILE A 35 0.39 1.19 3.04
CA ILE A 35 0.85 1.22 1.64
C ILE A 35 0.98 2.65 1.11
N GLU A 36 0.12 3.58 1.56
CA GLU A 36 0.19 4.98 1.18
C GLU A 36 1.47 5.63 1.72
N SER A 37 1.86 5.26 2.95
CA SER A 37 3.12 5.72 3.54
C SER A 37 4.34 5.18 2.78
N LEU A 38 4.29 3.93 2.32
CA LEU A 38 5.34 3.33 1.50
C LEU A 38 5.49 4.05 0.15
N PHE A 39 4.38 4.30 -0.56
CA PHE A 39 4.41 5.04 -1.83
C PHE A 39 4.88 6.48 -1.66
N SER A 40 4.48 7.14 -0.57
CA SER A 40 4.96 8.47 -0.22
C SER A 40 6.48 8.50 -0.02
N LYS A 41 7.04 7.49 0.66
CA LYS A 41 8.49 7.34 0.83
C LYS A 41 9.20 7.07 -0.50
N MET A 42 8.75 6.07 -1.25
CA MET A 42 9.31 5.70 -2.56
C MET A 42 9.30 6.89 -3.52
N THR A 43 8.24 7.70 -3.51
CA THR A 43 8.15 8.90 -4.34
C THR A 43 9.28 9.88 -4.03
N ARG A 44 9.58 10.10 -2.75
CA ARG A 44 10.63 11.04 -2.31
C ARG A 44 12.04 10.49 -2.51
N SER A 45 12.27 9.21 -2.21
CA SER A 45 13.61 8.61 -2.20
C SER A 45 14.05 8.06 -3.55
N LEU A 46 13.13 7.53 -4.35
CA LEU A 46 13.40 6.90 -5.63
C LEU A 46 12.86 7.74 -6.79
N LEU A 47 11.53 7.90 -6.87
CA LEU A 47 10.88 8.36 -8.11
C LEU A 47 11.23 9.81 -8.46
N ARG A 48 11.33 10.72 -7.47
CA ARG A 48 11.55 12.16 -7.70
C ARG A 48 12.82 12.44 -8.51
N GLY A 49 13.89 11.68 -8.28
CA GLY A 49 15.17 11.84 -8.97
C GLY A 49 15.37 10.88 -10.15
N MET A 50 14.45 9.94 -10.36
CA MET A 50 14.67 8.86 -11.31
C MET A 50 14.42 9.30 -12.76
N ARG A 51 15.35 8.91 -13.65
CA ARG A 51 15.24 9.02 -15.10
C ARG A 51 15.62 7.66 -15.69
N VAL A 52 14.75 7.11 -16.52
CA VAL A 52 14.91 5.80 -17.14
C VAL A 52 14.51 5.90 -18.61
N SER A 53 15.19 5.15 -19.47
CA SER A 53 14.99 5.16 -20.92
C SER A 53 14.01 4.08 -21.41
N SER A 54 13.61 3.15 -20.55
CA SER A 54 12.68 2.07 -20.90
C SER A 54 11.84 1.60 -19.70
N LYS A 55 10.78 0.86 -20.00
CA LYS A 55 9.89 0.26 -19.01
C LYS A 55 10.61 -0.82 -18.20
N GLU A 56 11.46 -1.60 -18.84
CA GLU A 56 12.23 -2.68 -18.21
C GLU A 56 13.14 -2.09 -17.14
N LYS A 57 13.85 -1.00 -17.47
CA LYS A 57 14.68 -0.27 -16.50
C LYS A 57 13.88 0.29 -15.32
N LEU A 58 12.63 0.73 -15.56
CA LEU A 58 11.74 1.17 -14.49
C LEU A 58 11.40 0.03 -13.53
N ILE A 59 11.06 -1.14 -14.08
CA ILE A 59 10.75 -2.35 -13.31
C ILE A 59 11.97 -2.74 -12.47
N ASP A 60 13.14 -2.85 -13.09
CA ASP A 60 14.38 -3.25 -12.40
C ASP A 60 14.71 -2.32 -11.23
N ARG A 61 14.57 -1.00 -11.42
CA ARG A 61 14.84 -0.01 -10.37
C ARG A 61 13.84 -0.08 -9.23
N ILE A 62 12.57 -0.35 -9.51
CA ILE A 62 11.56 -0.52 -8.47
C ILE A 62 11.80 -1.82 -7.70
N SER A 63 12.12 -2.92 -8.39
CA SER A 63 12.46 -4.20 -7.75
C SER A 63 13.68 -4.05 -6.83
N GLN A 64 14.77 -3.45 -7.32
CA GLN A 64 15.97 -3.20 -6.51
C GLN A 64 15.65 -2.34 -5.28
N TYR A 65 14.82 -1.30 -5.42
CA TYR A 65 14.41 -0.49 -4.26
C TYR A 65 13.68 -1.33 -3.20
N PHE A 66 12.89 -2.32 -3.60
CA PHE A 66 12.26 -3.24 -2.65
C PHE A 66 13.26 -4.16 -1.98
N ASP A 67 14.22 -4.70 -2.74
CA ASP A 67 15.30 -5.53 -2.18
C ASP A 67 16.08 -4.74 -1.13
N ASP A 68 16.52 -3.52 -1.47
CA ASP A 68 17.30 -2.64 -0.58
C ASP A 68 16.56 -2.31 0.73
N ILE A 69 15.26 -1.99 0.68
CA ILE A 69 14.50 -1.69 1.92
C ILE A 69 14.17 -2.93 2.74
N ASN A 70 14.19 -4.11 2.12
CA ASN A 70 13.95 -5.39 2.79
C ASN A 70 15.21 -5.96 3.44
N GLU A 71 16.42 -5.55 3.02
CA GLU A 71 17.69 -5.95 3.67
C GLU A 71 17.72 -5.54 5.16
N THR A 72 17.22 -4.35 5.47
CA THR A 72 17.11 -3.85 6.84
C THR A 72 15.70 -3.35 7.13
N PRO A 73 14.74 -4.25 7.41
CA PRO A 73 13.36 -3.87 7.60
C PRO A 73 13.21 -3.03 8.87
N VAL A 74 12.49 -1.91 8.76
CA VAL A 74 12.21 -1.03 9.89
C VAL A 74 10.75 -1.17 10.27
N ILE A 75 10.49 -1.38 11.57
CA ILE A 75 9.12 -1.39 12.10
C ILE A 75 8.50 -0.01 11.87
N PHE A 76 7.34 0.02 11.21
CA PHE A 76 6.60 1.25 11.00
C PHE A 76 6.15 1.83 12.35
N LYS A 77 6.59 3.05 12.66
CA LYS A 77 6.21 3.75 13.89
C LYS A 77 5.10 4.75 13.57
N TRP A 78 3.92 4.48 14.12
CA TRP A 78 2.78 5.39 14.04
C TRP A 78 3.07 6.68 14.81
N LYS A 79 2.81 7.83 14.17
CA LYS A 79 2.90 9.13 14.85
C LYS A 79 1.70 9.40 15.76
N TYR A 80 0.53 8.88 15.39
CA TYR A 80 -0.68 8.99 16.19
C TYR A 80 -0.79 7.79 17.14
N LYS A 81 -1.17 8.06 18.39
CA LYS A 81 -1.51 7.03 19.37
C LYS A 81 -2.96 6.59 19.13
N MET A 82 -3.24 5.32 19.40
CA MET A 82 -4.59 4.73 19.19
C MET A 82 -5.67 5.47 20.01
N ASP A 83 -5.28 6.08 21.13
CA ASP A 83 -6.16 6.86 22.00
C ASP A 83 -6.74 8.11 21.30
N ASP A 84 -6.07 8.61 20.25
CA ASP A 84 -6.47 9.80 19.49
C ASP A 84 -7.18 9.44 18.16
N MET A 85 -7.55 8.17 17.94
CA MET A 85 -8.05 7.70 16.64
C MET A 85 -9.53 8.07 16.41
N PRO A 86 -9.86 8.90 15.39
CA PRO A 86 -11.24 9.18 15.05
C PRO A 86 -11.87 8.00 14.29
N GLY A 87 -12.77 7.27 14.95
CA GLY A 87 -13.60 6.22 14.33
C GLY A 87 -13.14 4.79 14.64
N ARG A 88 -14.01 3.82 14.34
CA ARG A 88 -13.73 2.38 14.51
C ARG A 88 -13.12 1.79 13.25
N ILE A 89 -12.11 0.93 13.39
CA ILE A 89 -11.72 -0.01 12.33
C ILE A 89 -12.89 -0.98 12.14
N VAL A 90 -13.37 -1.11 10.90
CA VAL A 90 -14.38 -2.11 10.55
C VAL A 90 -13.63 -3.29 9.95
N VAL A 91 -13.70 -4.42 10.65
CA VAL A 91 -13.11 -5.72 10.29
C VAL A 91 -14.20 -6.63 9.75
#